data_AF-A0A6C0JPF0-F1
#
_entry.id   AF-A0A6C0JPF0-F1
#
_cell.length_a   1.000
_cell.length_b   1.000
_cell.length_c   1.000
_cell.angle_alpha   90.00
_cell.angle_beta   90.00
_cell.angle_gamma   90.00
#
_symmetry.space_group_name_H-M   'P 1'
#
loop_
_entity.id
_entity.type
_entity.pdbx_description
1 polymer ?
#
loop_
_entity_poly.entity_id
_entity_poly.type
_entity_poly.pdbx_seq_one_letter_code
_entity_poly.pdbx_strand_id
1 'polypeptide(L)'
;MYLYMNTPQKSLVIILYIIITLIFVYTYYYLAQLNTCECFIKNEKYSVNIEFMKFFQVLEIFLFTLYVGMMVFFNSKIVKKKMKTPLPLLLSTISLALLIGINGYMSYNVFNLYNNIKEDCACSSGFFKYFVYYEGIVSFINVLRFVEIFGLIILVFLFNMLK
;
A
#
# COMPACT_ATOMS: atom_id res chain seq x y z
N MET A 1 -9.83 -2.26 22.31
CA MET A 1 -9.92 -1.14 23.27
C MET A 1 -9.85 0.14 22.45
N TYR A 2 -11.01 0.72 22.08
CA TYR A 2 -11.03 1.96 21.28
C TYR A 2 -11.02 3.14 22.24
N LEU A 3 -9.89 3.86 22.29
CA LEU A 3 -9.72 5.07 23.07
C LEU A 3 -10.58 6.18 22.46
N TYR A 4 -11.44 6.80 23.28
CA TYR A 4 -12.17 7.98 22.86
C TYR A 4 -11.16 9.11 22.60
N MET A 5 -11.08 9.59 21.35
CA MET A 5 -10.18 10.68 21.00
C MET A 5 -10.76 12.03 21.46
N ASN A 6 -9.99 12.75 22.27
CA ASN A 6 -10.34 14.11 22.64
C ASN A 6 -10.14 15.08 21.46
N THR A 7 -10.81 16.23 21.46
CA THR A 7 -10.74 17.25 20.41
C THR A 7 -9.32 17.58 19.92
N PRO A 8 -8.31 17.84 20.78
CA PRO A 8 -6.95 18.14 20.31
C PRO A 8 -6.29 16.98 19.54
N GLN A 9 -6.59 15.73 19.92
CA GLN A 9 -6.08 14.55 19.21
C GLN A 9 -6.68 14.44 17.82
N LYS A 10 -7.98 14.76 17.67
CA LYS A 10 -8.65 14.77 16.35
C LYS A 10 -8.03 15.82 15.43
N SER A 11 -7.81 17.03 15.94
CA SER A 11 -7.15 18.09 15.17
C SER A 11 -5.75 17.68 14.71
N LEU A 12 -4.94 17.08 15.60
CA LEU A 12 -3.61 16.58 15.23
C LEU A 12 -3.67 15.53 14.12
N VAL A 13 -4.59 14.56 14.22
CA VAL A 13 -4.78 13.52 13.18
C VAL A 13 -5.16 14.13 11.84
N ILE A 14 -6.04 15.15 11.83
CA ILE A 14 -6.44 15.84 10.59
C ILE A 14 -5.25 16.58 9.96
N ILE A 15 -4.43 17.26 10.77
CA ILE A 15 -3.22 17.95 10.28
C ILE A 15 -2.25 16.94 9.65
N LEU A 16 -1.97 15.83 10.33
CA LEU A 16 -1.10 14.77 9.81
C LEU A 16 -1.68 14.16 8.53
N TYR A 17 -2.99 13.95 8.47
CA TYR A 17 -3.67 13.47 7.28
C TYR A 17 -3.44 14.39 6.07
N ILE A 18 -3.57 15.71 6.24
CA ILE A 18 -3.32 16.68 5.16
C ILE A 18 -1.87 16.59 4.69
N ILE A 19 -0.91 16.58 5.61
CA ILE A 19 0.53 16.51 5.29
C ILE A 19 0.85 15.23 4.50
N ILE A 20 0.39 14.07 4.97
CA ILE A 20 0.64 12.79 4.32
C ILE A 20 -0.06 12.73 2.95
N THR A 21 -1.28 13.24 2.84
CA THR A 21 -2.01 13.29 1.56
C THR A 21 -1.27 14.15 0.53
N LEU A 22 -0.68 15.29 0.94
CA LEU A 22 0.15 16.10 0.06
C LEU A 22 1.35 15.31 -0.46
N ILE A 23 2.02 14.52 0.39
CA ILE A 23 3.14 13.66 -0.02
C ILE A 23 2.69 12.67 -1.11
N PHE A 24 1.54 12.01 -0.93
CA PHE A 24 0.99 11.09 -1.95
C PHE A 24 0.67 11.80 -3.26
N VAL A 25 0.05 12.98 -3.19
CA VAL A 25 -0.28 13.79 -4.39
C VAL A 25 0.98 14.19 -5.15
N TYR A 26 2.03 14.66 -4.46
CA TYR A 26 3.28 15.00 -5.13
C TYR A 26 4.02 13.77 -5.67
N THR A 27 3.91 12.62 -5.01
CA THR A 27 4.44 11.35 -5.50
C THR A 27 3.73 10.92 -6.78
N TYR A 28 2.40 11.09 -6.85
CA TYR A 28 1.61 10.90 -8.07
C TYR A 28 2.08 11.82 -9.21
N TYR A 29 2.30 13.12 -8.93
CA TYR A 29 2.81 14.05 -9.95
C TYR A 29 4.22 13.68 -10.44
N TYR A 30 5.09 13.24 -9.55
CA TYR A 30 6.40 12.72 -9.92
C TYR A 30 6.27 11.52 -10.87
N LEU A 31 5.43 10.53 -10.54
CA LEU A 31 5.15 9.40 -11.42
C LEU A 31 4.55 9.84 -12.77
N ALA A 32 3.71 10.88 -12.78
CA ALA A 32 3.18 11.42 -14.02
C ALA A 32 4.29 11.96 -14.94
N GLN A 33 5.27 12.68 -14.38
CA GLN A 33 6.43 13.19 -15.12
C GLN A 33 7.27 12.06 -15.73
N LEU A 34 7.44 10.94 -15.00
CA LEU A 34 8.21 9.80 -15.51
C LEU A 34 7.62 9.18 -16.80
N ASN A 35 6.33 9.36 -17.09
CA ASN A 35 5.76 8.89 -18.37
C ASN A 35 6.32 9.63 -19.60
N THR A 36 6.86 10.83 -19.40
CA THR A 36 7.45 11.64 -20.47
C THR A 36 8.95 11.43 -20.63
N CYS A 37 9.55 10.63 -19.75
CA CYS A 37 10.98 10.37 -19.74
C CYS A 37 11.36 9.27 -20.74
N GLU A 38 12.31 9.56 -21.64
CA GLU A 38 12.74 8.60 -22.67
C GLU A 38 13.25 7.27 -22.11
N CYS A 39 13.89 7.29 -20.94
CA CYS A 39 14.43 6.09 -20.29
C CYS A 39 13.34 5.07 -19.92
N PHE A 40 12.10 5.52 -19.68
CA PHE A 40 10.97 4.62 -19.40
C PHE A 40 10.17 4.26 -20.64
N ILE A 41 10.33 5.00 -21.74
CA ILE A 41 9.67 4.72 -23.03
C ILE A 41 10.46 3.67 -23.82
N LYS A 42 11.79 3.75 -23.80
CA LYS A 42 12.67 2.95 -24.68
C LYS A 42 13.23 1.67 -24.04
N ASN A 43 13.13 1.50 -22.72
CA ASN A 43 13.74 0.36 -22.03
C ASN A 43 12.77 -0.83 -21.93
N GLU A 44 12.87 -1.77 -22.87
CA GLU A 44 12.06 -2.98 -22.89
C GLU A 44 12.47 -4.01 -21.82
N LYS A 45 13.73 -3.98 -21.37
CA LYS A 45 14.28 -4.96 -20.43
C LYS A 45 13.73 -4.78 -19.01
N TYR A 46 13.57 -3.54 -18.57
CA TYR A 46 12.98 -3.19 -17.28
C TYR A 46 11.71 -2.36 -17.48
N SER A 47 10.71 -2.96 -18.14
CA SER A 47 9.45 -2.27 -18.33
C SER A 47 8.81 -1.92 -16.97
N VAL A 48 8.44 -0.65 -16.82
CA VAL A 48 7.77 -0.11 -15.63
C VAL A 48 6.36 0.29 -16.03
N ASN A 49 5.37 -0.28 -15.36
CA ASN A 49 3.98 0.13 -15.51
C ASN A 49 3.68 1.32 -14.60
N ILE A 50 4.06 2.51 -15.06
CA ILE A 50 3.87 3.77 -14.33
C ILE A 50 2.38 4.07 -14.12
N GLU A 51 1.51 3.66 -15.04
CA GLU A 51 0.05 3.82 -14.88
C GLU A 51 -0.48 3.05 -13.67
N PHE A 52 -0.02 1.81 -13.48
CA PHE A 52 -0.34 1.05 -12.28
C PHE A 52 0.17 1.72 -11.01
N MET A 53 1.39 2.26 -11.01
CA MET A 53 1.94 2.96 -9.84
C MET A 53 1.13 4.22 -9.49
N LYS A 54 0.65 4.96 -10.50
CA LYS A 54 -0.29 6.09 -10.31
C LYS A 54 -1.62 5.62 -9.74
N PHE A 55 -2.17 4.51 -10.24
CA PHE A 55 -3.39 3.91 -9.70
C PHE A 55 -3.21 3.48 -8.24
N PHE A 56 -2.08 2.85 -7.91
CA PHE A 56 -1.73 2.45 -6.55
C PHE A 56 -1.76 3.65 -5.60
N GLN A 57 -1.23 4.81 -6.04
CA GLN A 57 -1.28 6.03 -5.25
C GLN A 57 -2.68 6.55 -4.97
N VAL A 58 -3.55 6.55 -5.99
CA VAL A 58 -4.96 6.93 -5.81
C VAL A 58 -5.65 5.98 -4.83
N LEU A 59 -5.35 4.69 -4.92
CA LEU A 59 -5.86 3.68 -3.99
C LEU A 59 -5.37 3.94 -2.55
N GLU A 60 -4.10 4.28 -2.33
CA GLU A 60 -3.58 4.62 -1.01
C GLU A 60 -4.25 5.85 -0.41
N ILE A 61 -4.40 6.93 -1.20
CA ILE A 61 -5.12 8.13 -0.77
C ILE A 61 -6.56 7.77 -0.36
N PHE A 62 -7.25 6.97 -1.18
CA PHE A 62 -8.61 6.54 -0.89
C PHE A 62 -8.70 5.72 0.41
N LEU A 63 -7.85 4.71 0.57
CA LEU A 63 -7.84 3.85 1.76
C LEU A 63 -7.44 4.63 3.01
N PHE A 64 -6.46 5.53 2.92
CA PHE A 64 -6.03 6.38 4.02
C PHE A 64 -7.14 7.35 4.45
N THR A 65 -7.86 7.92 3.49
CA THR A 65 -9.05 8.77 3.74
C THR A 65 -10.13 8.00 4.49
N LEU A 66 -10.45 6.78 4.04
CA LEU A 66 -11.42 5.91 4.75
C LEU A 66 -10.95 5.60 6.17
N TYR A 67 -9.67 5.27 6.36
CA TYR A 67 -9.11 4.94 7.66
C TYR A 67 -9.18 6.11 8.64
N VAL A 68 -8.74 7.31 8.22
CA VAL A 68 -8.81 8.53 9.03
C VAL A 68 -10.27 8.90 9.31
N GLY A 69 -11.14 8.82 8.31
CA GLY A 69 -12.57 9.06 8.49
C GLY A 69 -13.18 8.12 9.54
N MET A 70 -12.86 6.83 9.49
CA MET A 70 -13.28 5.89 10.53
C MET A 70 -12.75 6.29 11.90
N MET A 71 -11.46 6.61 12.06
CA MET A 71 -10.91 6.99 13.36
C MET A 71 -11.51 8.29 13.95
N VAL A 72 -11.78 9.29 13.12
CA VAL A 72 -12.27 10.60 13.60
C VAL A 72 -13.77 10.55 13.92
N PHE A 73 -14.56 9.84 13.11
CA PHE A 73 -16.02 9.87 13.15
C PHE A 73 -16.67 8.63 13.81
N PHE A 74 -16.02 7.47 13.88
CA PHE A 74 -16.59 6.33 14.61
C PHE A 74 -16.40 6.49 16.12
N ASN A 75 -17.48 6.91 16.80
CA ASN A 75 -17.60 6.79 18.25
C ASN A 75 -17.90 5.33 18.65
N SER A 76 -17.23 4.84 19.69
CA SER A 76 -17.19 3.44 20.14
C SER A 76 -18.50 2.85 20.71
N LYS A 77 -19.68 3.40 20.38
CA LYS A 77 -20.98 2.88 20.84
C LYS A 77 -21.64 1.88 19.89
N ILE A 78 -21.02 1.57 18.75
CA ILE A 78 -21.58 0.66 17.75
C ILE A 78 -20.74 -0.61 17.71
N VAL A 79 -21.43 -1.75 17.60
CA VAL A 79 -20.96 -3.13 17.44
C VAL A 79 -20.86 -3.96 18.74
N LYS A 80 -22.03 -4.20 19.35
CA LYS A 80 -22.34 -5.49 19.99
C LYS A 80 -23.36 -6.24 19.14
N LYS A 81 -22.94 -6.77 17.99
CA LYS A 81 -23.71 -7.82 17.29
C LYS A 81 -22.73 -8.75 16.59
N LYS A 82 -22.63 -9.99 17.08
CA LYS A 82 -21.90 -11.07 16.38
C LYS A 82 -22.66 -11.40 15.10
N MET A 83 -22.12 -11.03 13.94
CA MET A 83 -22.61 -11.55 12.66
C MET A 83 -22.26 -13.04 12.58
N LYS A 84 -23.28 -13.89 12.40
CA LYS A 84 -23.16 -15.36 12.24
C LYS A 84 -23.30 -15.76 10.76
N THR A 85 -22.58 -15.11 9.85
CA THR A 85 -22.57 -15.53 8.43
C THR A 85 -21.17 -15.96 8.02
N PRO A 86 -21.00 -16.98 7.14
CA PRO A 86 -19.72 -17.43 6.61
C PRO A 86 -19.19 -16.55 5.45
N LEU A 87 -20.02 -15.64 4.94
CA LEU A 87 -19.67 -14.63 3.92
C LEU A 87 -18.42 -13.78 4.23
N PRO A 88 -18.10 -13.43 5.49
CA PRO A 88 -16.89 -12.70 5.85
C PRO A 88 -15.60 -13.45 5.50
N LEU A 89 -15.60 -14.79 5.52
CA LEU A 89 -14.40 -15.58 5.30
C LEU A 89 -13.97 -15.55 3.83
N LEU A 90 -14.91 -15.78 2.91
CA LEU A 90 -14.64 -15.74 1.47
C LEU A 90 -14.18 -14.34 1.03
N LEU A 91 -14.90 -13.30 1.47
CA LEU A 91 -14.53 -11.91 1.21
C LEU A 91 -13.14 -11.58 1.77
N SER A 92 -12.84 -12.00 3.00
CA SER A 92 -11.51 -11.77 3.60
C SER A 92 -10.38 -12.45 2.83
N THR A 93 -10.63 -13.65 2.29
CA THR A 93 -9.63 -14.41 1.52
C THR A 93 -9.37 -13.74 0.17
N ILE A 94 -10.42 -13.30 -0.52
CA ILE A 94 -10.30 -12.56 -1.79
C ILE A 94 -9.57 -11.23 -1.56
N SER A 95 -9.95 -10.48 -0.52
CA SER A 95 -9.27 -9.22 -0.16
C SER A 95 -7.78 -9.45 0.15
N LEU A 96 -7.44 -10.53 0.85
CA LEU A 96 -6.05 -10.87 1.14
C LEU A 96 -5.24 -11.17 -0.13
N ALA A 97 -5.78 -11.99 -1.03
CA ALA A 97 -5.13 -12.32 -2.30
C ALA A 97 -4.89 -11.06 -3.15
N LEU A 98 -5.90 -10.16 -3.21
CA LEU A 98 -5.77 -8.88 -3.91
C LEU A 98 -4.71 -7.99 -3.28
N LEU A 99 -4.65 -7.90 -1.94
CA LEU A 99 -3.64 -7.12 -1.25
C LEU A 99 -2.21 -7.62 -1.55
N ILE A 100 -2.00 -8.93 -1.54
CA ILE A 100 -0.70 -9.53 -1.91
C ILE A 100 -0.36 -9.18 -3.36
N GLY A 101 -1.30 -9.37 -4.29
CA GLY A 101 -1.09 -9.08 -5.70
C GLY A 101 -0.75 -7.61 -5.97
N ILE A 102 -1.52 -6.69 -5.39
CA ILE A 102 -1.32 -5.24 -5.55
C ILE A 102 0.03 -4.80 -4.97
N ASN A 103 0.36 -5.21 -3.73
CA ASN A 103 1.64 -4.87 -3.11
C ASN A 103 2.83 -5.53 -3.83
N GLY A 104 2.70 -6.79 -4.25
CA GLY A 104 3.73 -7.49 -5.00
C GLY A 104 4.01 -6.83 -6.35
N TYR A 105 2.96 -6.44 -7.06
CA TYR A 105 3.11 -5.75 -8.34
C TYR A 105 3.66 -4.33 -8.18
N MET A 106 3.30 -3.61 -7.10
CA MET A 106 3.94 -2.32 -6.77
C MET A 106 5.43 -2.49 -6.50
N SER A 107 5.80 -3.47 -5.69
CA SER A 107 7.20 -3.78 -5.37
C SER A 107 8.02 -4.12 -6.62
N TYR A 108 7.44 -4.95 -7.50
CA TYR A 108 8.04 -5.31 -8.79
C TYR A 108 8.30 -4.08 -9.68
N ASN A 109 7.31 -3.21 -9.81
CA ASN A 109 7.45 -1.99 -10.63
C ASN A 109 8.48 -1.03 -10.03
N VAL A 110 8.53 -0.88 -8.71
CA VAL A 110 9.56 -0.06 -8.04
C VAL A 110 10.97 -0.64 -8.23
N PHE A 111 11.11 -1.96 -8.22
CA PHE A 111 12.40 -2.60 -8.51
C PHE A 111 12.86 -2.32 -9.95
N ASN A 112 11.97 -2.45 -10.94
CA ASN A 112 12.29 -2.10 -12.33
C ASN A 112 12.57 -0.59 -12.49
N LEU A 113 11.82 0.25 -11.77
CA LEU A 113 12.06 1.70 -11.73
C LEU A 113 13.47 2.02 -11.25
N TYR A 114 13.91 1.37 -10.17
CA TYR A 114 15.26 1.52 -9.65
C TYR A 114 16.33 1.12 -10.69
N ASN A 115 16.13 0.00 -11.39
CA ASN A 115 17.07 -0.47 -12.40
C ASN A 115 17.17 0.51 -13.59
N ASN A 116 16.05 1.07 -14.05
CA ASN A 116 16.04 2.10 -15.11
C ASN A 116 16.74 3.39 -14.70
N ILE A 117 16.52 3.84 -13.46
CA ILE A 117 17.13 5.09 -12.97
C ILE A 117 18.64 4.96 -12.81
N LYS A 118 19.11 3.76 -12.41
CA LYS A 118 20.53 3.47 -12.26
C LYS A 118 21.29 3.54 -13.60
N GLU A 119 20.63 3.31 -14.73
CA GLU A 119 21.20 3.40 -16.08
C GLU A 119 21.26 4.85 -16.62
N ASP A 120 21.47 5.83 -15.74
CA ASP A 120 21.73 7.25 -16.06
C ASP A 120 20.51 8.02 -16.61
N CYS A 121 19.36 7.92 -15.95
CA CYS A 121 18.16 8.67 -16.33
C CYS A 121 18.07 10.06 -15.65
N ALA A 122 18.62 11.09 -16.30
CA ALA A 122 18.67 12.47 -15.79
C ALA A 122 17.29 13.06 -15.41
N CYS A 123 16.24 12.77 -16.19
CA CYS A 123 14.90 13.32 -15.95
C CYS A 123 14.19 12.73 -14.71
N SER A 124 14.74 11.68 -14.11
CA SER A 124 14.24 11.08 -12.87
C SER A 124 14.79 11.73 -11.59
N SER A 125 15.56 12.82 -11.71
CA SER A 125 16.14 13.52 -10.56
C SER A 125 15.05 14.27 -9.77
N GLY A 126 14.53 13.66 -8.71
CA GLY A 126 13.58 14.31 -7.81
C GLY A 126 13.60 13.72 -6.41
N PHE A 127 13.19 14.50 -5.41
CA PHE A 127 13.06 14.02 -4.02
C PHE A 127 12.00 12.92 -3.88
N PHE A 128 10.91 13.01 -4.64
CA PHE A 128 9.81 12.05 -4.60
C PHE A 128 10.17 10.65 -5.10
N LYS A 129 11.32 10.47 -5.77
CA LYS A 129 11.84 9.14 -6.10
C LYS A 129 12.06 8.28 -4.85
N TYR A 130 12.48 8.89 -3.75
CA TYR A 130 12.75 8.18 -2.51
C TYR A 130 11.45 7.71 -1.83
N PHE A 131 10.35 8.46 -1.99
CA PHE A 131 9.03 8.02 -1.52
C PHE A 131 8.54 6.82 -2.32
N VAL A 132 8.68 6.84 -3.64
CA VAL A 132 8.34 5.69 -4.49
C VAL A 132 9.17 4.45 -4.10
N TYR A 133 10.46 4.61 -3.80
CA TYR A 133 11.30 3.51 -3.31
C TYR A 133 10.84 3.00 -1.95
N TYR A 134 10.53 3.91 -1.02
CA TYR A 134 10.00 3.55 0.29
C TYR A 134 8.70 2.75 0.17
N GLU A 135 7.78 3.16 -0.70
CA GLU A 135 6.52 2.44 -0.96
C GLU A 135 6.74 1.04 -1.51
N GLY A 136 7.68 0.88 -2.45
CA GLY A 136 8.04 -0.45 -2.94
C GLY A 136 8.61 -1.35 -1.85
N ILE A 137 9.47 -0.81 -0.98
CA ILE A 137 10.04 -1.56 0.15
C ILE A 137 8.95 -1.96 1.15
N VAL A 138 8.07 -1.03 1.53
CA VAL A 138 6.96 -1.30 2.45
C VAL A 138 6.00 -2.33 1.84
N SER A 139 5.69 -2.20 0.55
CA SER A 139 4.87 -3.16 -0.19
C SER A 139 5.50 -4.55 -0.19
N PHE A 140 6.82 -4.64 -0.39
CA PHE A 140 7.55 -5.91 -0.36
C PHE A 140 7.53 -6.54 1.03
N ILE A 141 7.77 -5.74 2.08
CA ILE A 141 7.66 -6.19 3.47
C ILE A 141 6.24 -6.71 3.77
N ASN A 142 5.19 -6.05 3.27
CA ASN A 142 3.82 -6.51 3.42
C ASN A 142 3.60 -7.88 2.75
N VAL A 143 4.12 -8.09 1.55
CA VAL A 143 4.08 -9.40 0.88
C VAL A 143 4.78 -10.46 1.72
N LEU A 144 5.99 -10.18 2.22
CA LEU A 144 6.73 -11.13 3.07
C LEU A 144 5.98 -11.50 4.35
N ARG A 145 5.33 -10.54 5.00
CA ARG A 145 4.49 -10.80 6.19
C ARG A 145 3.35 -11.78 5.87
N PHE A 146 2.73 -11.66 4.70
CA PHE A 146 1.67 -12.59 4.30
C PHE A 146 2.22 -13.99 3.99
N VAL A 147 3.38 -14.07 3.33
CA VAL A 147 4.07 -15.35 3.10
C VAL A 147 4.43 -16.02 4.43
N GLU A 148 4.93 -15.27 5.41
CA GLU A 148 5.25 -15.76 6.75
C GLU A 148 4.00 -16.33 7.45
N ILE A 149 2.90 -15.58 7.47
CA ILE A 149 1.63 -16.02 8.05
C ILE A 149 1.16 -17.33 7.39
N PHE A 150 1.24 -17.41 6.06
CA PHE A 150 0.85 -18.61 5.32
C PHE A 150 1.74 -19.81 5.67
N GLY A 151 3.06 -19.59 5.77
CA GLY A 151 4.02 -20.59 6.22
C GLY A 151 3.72 -21.10 7.63
N LEU A 152 3.39 -20.21 8.57
CA LEU A 152 3.00 -20.59 9.93
C LEU A 152 1.71 -21.42 9.95
N ILE A 153 0.71 -21.07 9.13
CA ILE A 153 -0.54 -21.86 9.02
C ILE A 153 -0.24 -23.28 8.52
N ILE A 154 0.59 -23.41 7.48
CA ILE A 154 1.01 -24.71 6.96
C ILE A 154 1.73 -25.53 8.04
N LEU A 155 2.68 -24.92 8.75
CA LEU A 155 3.42 -25.59 9.82
C LEU A 155 2.48 -26.11 10.91
N VAL A 156 1.55 -25.28 11.38
CA VAL A 156 0.54 -25.70 12.38
C VAL A 156 -0.31 -26.86 11.86
N PHE A 157 -0.73 -26.81 10.59
CA PHE A 157 -1.50 -27.89 9.98
C PHE A 157 -0.71 -29.20 9.93
N LEU A 158 0.55 -29.16 9.47
CA LEU A 158 1.43 -30.32 9.43
C LEU A 158 1.67 -30.91 10.83
N PHE A 159 1.93 -30.07 11.83
CA PHE A 159 2.08 -30.52 13.23
C PHE A 159 0.83 -31.21 13.78
N ASN A 160 -0.37 -30.73 13.42
CA ASN A 160 -1.63 -31.34 13.86
C ASN A 160 -1.92 -32.67 13.14
N MET A 161 -1.50 -32.83 11.89
CA MET A 161 -1.65 -34.09 11.14
C MET A 161 -0.68 -35.18 11.61
N LEU A 162 0.42 -34.80 12.25
CA LEU A 162 1.43 -35.72 12.80
C LEU A 162 1.09 -36.23 14.22
N LYS A 163 0.05 -35.70 14.85
CA LYS A 163 -0.49 -36.20 16.14
C LYS A 163 -1.61 -37.19 15.92
#